data_AF-A0AAP5N1B7-F1
#
_entry.id   AF-A0AAP5N1B7-F1
#
_cell.length_a   1.000
_cell.length_b   1.000
_cell.length_c   1.000
_cell.angle_alpha   90.00
_cell.angle_beta   90.00
_cell.angle_gamma   90.00
#
_symmetry.space_group_name_H-M   'P 1'
#
loop_
_entity.id
_entity.type
_entity.pdbx_description
1 polymer ?
#
loop_
_entity_poly.entity_id
_entity_poly.type
_entity_poly.pdbx_seq_one_letter_code
_entity_poly.pdbx_strand_id
1 'polypeptide(L)'
;MNEIESIKRHLKQLKSQLSKINSYQGWLNVRTDDGIKIFEDVEDSELSTLIKKQIQKNINFWEERLKVWEKRLKEPEDGSKS
;
A
#
# COMPACT_ATOMS: atom_id res chain seq x y z
N MET A 1 -12.88 14.78 7.48
CA MET A 1 -12.69 13.32 7.48
C MET A 1 -11.77 13.00 8.64
N ASN A 2 -12.16 12.12 9.58
CA ASN A 2 -11.26 11.78 10.69
C ASN A 2 -10.06 10.98 10.17
N GLU A 3 -8.95 10.99 10.90
CA GLU A 3 -7.68 10.39 10.47
C GLU A 3 -7.83 8.89 10.12
N ILE A 4 -8.69 8.19 10.85
CA ILE A 4 -8.99 6.77 10.62
C ILE A 4 -9.69 6.51 9.29
N GLU A 5 -10.70 7.31 8.94
CA GLU A 5 -11.39 7.20 7.66
C GLU A 5 -10.43 7.48 6.49
N SER A 6 -9.48 8.41 6.68
CA SER A 6 -8.41 8.65 5.70
C SER A 6 -7.51 7.41 5.53
N ILE A 7 -7.06 6.81 6.64
CA ILE A 7 -6.23 5.59 6.63
C ILE A 7 -6.97 4.42 5.98
N LYS A 8 -8.25 4.19 6.33
CA LYS A 8 -9.08 3.13 5.74
C LYS A 8 -9.25 3.33 4.23
N ARG A 9 -9.51 4.56 3.79
CA ARG A 9 -9.62 4.90 2.37
C ARG A 9 -8.31 4.63 1.63
N HIS A 10 -7.18 5.02 2.21
CA HIS A 10 -5.87 4.79 1.62
C HIS A 10 -5.53 3.30 1.53
N LEU A 11 -5.82 2.52 2.58
CA LEU A 11 -5.70 1.06 2.57
C LEU A 11 -6.53 0.41 1.46
N LYS A 12 -7.76 0.87 1.25
CA LYS A 12 -8.62 0.38 0.15
C LYS A 12 -8.01 0.66 -1.22
N GLN A 13 -7.40 1.84 -1.41
CA GLN A 13 -6.71 2.18 -2.65
C GLN A 13 -5.49 1.29 -2.89
N LEU A 14 -4.64 1.08 -1.87
CA LEU A 14 -3.46 0.21 -1.97
C LEU A 14 -3.84 -1.24 -2.30
N LYS A 15 -4.86 -1.78 -1.62
CA LYS A 15 -5.37 -3.15 -1.90
C LYS A 15 -5.91 -3.26 -3.33
N SER A 16 -6.62 -2.23 -3.81
CA SER A 16 -7.08 -2.17 -5.20
C SER A 16 -5.92 -2.10 -6.20
N GLN A 17 -4.87 -1.34 -5.91
CA GLN A 17 -3.67 -1.26 -6.76
C GLN A 17 -2.94 -2.61 -6.83
N LEU A 18 -2.75 -3.28 -5.69
CA LEU A 18 -2.13 -4.61 -5.66
C LEU A 18 -2.95 -5.62 -6.48
N SER A 19 -4.27 -5.61 -6.32
CA SER A 19 -5.17 -6.48 -7.09
C SER A 19 -5.09 -6.20 -8.60
N LYS A 20 -5.04 -4.92 -9.00
CA LYS A 20 -4.89 -4.53 -10.41
C LYS A 20 -3.59 -5.04 -11.01
N ILE A 21 -2.47 -4.94 -10.29
CA ILE A 21 -1.17 -5.42 -10.76
C ILE A 21 -1.17 -6.94 -10.90
N ASN A 22 -1.81 -7.66 -9.97
CA ASN A 22 -1.90 -9.13 -10.04
C ASN A 22 -2.74 -9.63 -11.22
N SER A 23 -3.66 -8.82 -11.73
CA SER A 23 -4.50 -9.15 -12.89
C SER A 23 -4.08 -8.39 -14.15
N TYR A 24 -2.97 -7.65 -14.13
CA TYR A 24 -2.56 -6.84 -15.27
C TYR A 24 -1.78 -7.70 -16.26
N GLN A 25 -2.35 -7.90 -17.43
CA GLN A 25 -1.69 -8.49 -18.58
C GLN A 25 -1.26 -7.36 -19.52
N GLY A 26 0.04 -7.10 -19.61
CA GLY A 26 0.57 -6.01 -20.41
C GLY A 26 2.04 -5.73 -20.13
N TRP A 27 2.55 -4.68 -20.77
CA TRP A 27 3.96 -4.32 -20.74
C TRP A 27 4.17 -3.02 -19.98
N LEU A 28 5.18 -2.97 -19.11
CA LEU A 28 5.70 -1.74 -18.53
C LEU A 28 6.69 -1.11 -19.50
N ASN A 29 6.52 0.18 -19.72
CA ASN A 29 7.48 1.01 -20.44
C ASN A 29 8.54 1.47 -19.44
N VAL A 30 9.76 0.96 -19.59
CA VAL A 30 10.89 1.28 -18.72
C VAL A 30 11.94 2.02 -19.54
N ARG A 31 12.61 3.00 -18.91
CA ARG A 31 13.79 3.65 -19.50
C ARG A 31 15.03 3.15 -18.81
N THR A 32 16.02 2.73 -19.58
CA THR A 32 17.37 2.46 -19.05
C THR A 32 18.06 3.77 -18.68
N ASP A 33 19.18 3.68 -17.97
CA ASP A 33 20.01 4.84 -17.64
C ASP A 33 20.50 5.58 -18.89
N ASP A 34 20.73 4.85 -19.99
CA ASP A 34 21.08 5.40 -21.30
C ASP A 34 19.88 6.00 -22.08
N GLY A 35 18.70 6.03 -21.46
CA GLY A 35 17.46 6.57 -22.04
C GLY A 35 16.79 5.66 -23.07
N ILE A 36 17.25 4.41 -23.22
CA ILE A 36 16.64 3.43 -24.12
C ILE A 36 15.31 2.99 -23.54
N LYS A 37 14.29 2.98 -24.40
CA LYS A 37 12.95 2.53 -24.06
C LYS A 37 12.85 1.01 -24.23
N ILE A 38 12.59 0.30 -23.14
CA ILE A 38 12.32 -1.14 -23.16
C ILE A 38 10.89 -1.41 -22.68
N PHE A 39 10.33 -2.52 -23.15
CA PHE A 39 9.04 -3.02 -22.70
C PHE A 39 9.30 -4.28 -21.89
N GLU A 40 8.91 -4.28 -20.61
CA GLU A 40 9.00 -5.46 -19.75
C GLU A 40 7.60 -6.03 -19.50
N ASP A 41 7.47 -7.34 -19.62
CA ASP A 41 6.24 -8.04 -19.27
C ASP A 41 5.95 -7.88 -17.76
N VAL A 42 4.70 -7.63 -17.41
CA VAL A 42 4.27 -7.46 -16.02
C VAL A 42 4.01 -8.79 -15.33
N GLU A 43 3.65 -9.85 -16.07
CA GLU A 43 3.04 -11.04 -15.49
C GLU A 43 3.97 -11.70 -14.45
N ASP A 44 5.29 -11.67 -14.66
CA ASP A 44 6.29 -12.17 -13.70
C ASP A 44 7.68 -11.47 -13.78
N SER A 45 7.75 -10.18 -14.13
CA SER A 45 9.04 -9.46 -14.08
C SER A 45 9.53 -9.20 -12.66
N GLU A 46 10.85 -9.02 -12.55
CA GLU A 46 11.48 -8.53 -11.32
C GLU A 46 10.89 -7.18 -10.91
N LEU A 47 10.63 -6.29 -11.88
CA LEU A 47 10.00 -5.00 -11.64
C LEU A 47 8.59 -5.14 -11.06
N SER A 48 7.74 -6.02 -11.62
CA SER A 48 6.40 -6.25 -11.07
C SER A 48 6.46 -6.82 -9.66
N THR A 49 7.42 -7.71 -9.39
CA THR A 49 7.69 -8.25 -8.05
C THR A 49 8.09 -7.17 -7.06
N LEU A 50 8.97 -6.25 -7.45
CA LEU A 50 9.39 -5.12 -6.61
C LEU A 50 8.24 -4.18 -6.31
N ILE A 51 7.42 -3.85 -7.31
CA ILE A 51 6.22 -3.00 -7.14
C ILE A 51 5.24 -3.68 -6.17
N LYS A 52 4.93 -4.98 -6.37
CA LYS A 52 4.04 -5.75 -5.48
C LYS A 52 4.56 -5.74 -4.04
N LYS A 53 5.85 -5.98 -3.83
CA LYS A 53 6.50 -5.95 -2.50
C LYS A 53 6.38 -4.58 -1.83
N GLN A 54 6.60 -3.50 -2.57
CA GLN A 54 6.51 -2.14 -2.02
C GLN A 54 5.06 -1.77 -1.64
N ILE A 55 4.08 -2.15 -2.47
CA ILE A 55 2.66 -1.94 -2.15
C ILE A 55 2.27 -2.73 -0.91
N GLN A 56 2.69 -4.00 -0.81
CA GLN A 56 2.41 -4.84 0.37
C GLN A 56 3.06 -4.27 1.64
N LYS A 57 4.29 -3.76 1.55
CA LYS A 57 4.96 -3.08 2.68
C LYS A 57 4.16 -1.87 3.17
N ASN A 58 3.64 -1.06 2.25
CA ASN A 58 2.80 0.08 2.59
C ASN A 58 1.47 -0.37 3.23
N ILE A 59 0.83 -1.42 2.71
CA ILE A 59 -0.39 -1.98 3.32
C ILE A 59 -0.12 -2.38 4.77
N ASN A 60 0.94 -3.15 5.02
CA ASN A 60 1.28 -3.61 6.36
C ASN A 60 1.50 -2.43 7.33
N PHE A 61 2.26 -1.41 6.89
CA PHE A 61 2.50 -0.20 7.67
C PHE A 61 1.20 0.51 8.08
N TRP A 62 0.27 0.68 7.13
CA TRP A 62 -0.98 1.37 7.40
C TRP A 62 -1.95 0.52 8.24
N GLU A 63 -1.95 -0.79 8.10
CA GLU A 63 -2.72 -1.71 8.96
C GLU A 63 -2.22 -1.67 10.41
N GLU A 64 -0.91 -1.64 10.63
CA GLU A 64 -0.32 -1.48 11.96
C GLU A 64 -0.68 -0.12 12.57
N ARG A 65 -0.56 0.97 11.81
CA ARG A 65 -1.01 2.28 12.27
C ARG A 65 -2.48 2.30 12.62
N LEU A 66 -3.35 1.71 11.79
CA LEU A 66 -4.78 1.65 12.05
C LEU A 66 -5.07 0.94 13.39
N LYS A 67 -4.42 -0.19 13.67
CA LYS A 67 -4.57 -0.91 14.95
C LYS A 67 -4.20 -0.03 16.16
N VAL A 68 -3.10 0.72 16.07
CA VAL A 68 -2.68 1.63 17.15
C VAL A 68 -3.71 2.72 17.40
N TRP A 69 -4.24 3.33 16.34
CA TRP A 69 -5.27 4.36 16.43
C TRP A 69 -6.59 3.83 16.99
N GLU A 70 -7.03 2.66 16.52
CA GLU A 70 -8.25 2.02 17.02
C GLU A 70 -8.12 1.60 18.49
N LYS A 71 -6.93 1.18 18.94
CA LYS A 71 -6.66 0.91 20.35
C LYS A 71 -6.72 2.17 21.21
N ARG A 72 -6.07 3.25 20.76
CA ARG A 72 -6.08 4.55 21.48
C ARG A 72 -7.48 5.15 21.62
N LEU A 73 -8.38 4.91 20.67
CA LEU A 73 -9.77 5.35 20.79
C LEU A 73 -10.62 4.50 21.73
N LYS A 74 -10.21 3.24 21.98
CA LYS A 74 -10.92 2.32 22.89
C LYS A 74 -10.44 2.42 24.33
N GLU A 75 -9.24 2.93 24.56
CA GLU A 75 -8.71 3.26 25.88
C GLU A 75 -9.01 4.75 26.14
N PRO A 76 -10.13 5.11 26.78
CA PRO A 76 -10.29 6.48 27.26
C PRO A 76 -9.14 6.77 28.24
N GLU A 77 -8.48 7.92 28.05
CA GLU A 77 -7.62 8.50 29.08
C GLU A 77 -8.52 8.90 30.26
N ASP A 78 -8.84 7.96 31.15
CA ASP A 78 -9.24 8.24 32.53
C ASP A 78 -9.24 6.92 33.34
N GLY A 79 -8.29 6.63 34.23
CA GLY A 79 -7.20 7.48 34.70
C GLY A 79 -7.63 8.61 35.63
N SER A 80 -8.94 8.81 35.87
CA SER A 80 -9.41 9.72 36.90
C SER A 80 -9.32 9.01 38.24
N LYS A 81 -8.23 9.32 38.95
CA LYS A 81 -8.18 9.29 40.40
C LYS A 81 -9.42 9.98 40.94
N SER A 82 -10.26 9.26 41.68
CA SER A 82 -11.12 9.80 42.74
C SER A 82 -11.36 8.69 43.75
#